data_AF-A0A2V8YP91-F1
#
_entry.id   AF-A0A2V8YP91-F1
#
_cell.length_a   1.000
_cell.length_b   1.000
_cell.length_c   1.000
_cell.angle_alpha   90.00
_cell.angle_beta   90.00
_cell.angle_gamma   90.00
#
_symmetry.space_group_name_H-M   'P 1'
#
loop_
_entity.id
_entity.type
_entity.pdbx_description
1 polymer ?
#
loop_
_entity_poly.entity_id
_entity_poly.type
_entity_poly.pdbx_seq_one_letter_code
_entity_poly.pdbx_strand_id
1 'polypeptide(L)'
;MTQPPQPDRPRKSLLKNPSFYSRIVFVIAAFTVIWILFSRWWQNRSFEYRAKEAAAAKQRADDRATLEQLGGKELAIQTFYATPGKIRRGQSVQLCYGVANAKTVKLEPQSNPVWPSYTRCVEVTPAKTTTYTLAIADAAGNTKSQSLTVTVR
;
A
#
# COMPACT_ATOMS: atom_id res chain seq x y z
N MET A 1 54.09 59.13 -57.88
CA MET A 1 53.00 58.18 -57.52
C MET A 1 53.66 56.96 -56.90
N THR A 2 53.63 56.84 -55.56
CA THR A 2 52.74 55.90 -54.82
C THR A 2 52.98 54.44 -55.26
N GLN A 3 53.67 53.60 -54.48
CA GLN A 3 53.19 52.75 -53.35
C GLN A 3 53.35 51.27 -53.78
N PRO A 4 53.57 50.24 -52.92
CA PRO A 4 54.17 50.10 -51.58
C PRO A 4 55.31 49.02 -51.55
N PRO A 5 55.82 48.62 -50.37
CA PRO A 5 55.46 47.27 -49.92
C PRO A 5 55.03 47.22 -48.44
N GLN A 6 53.97 46.44 -48.19
CA GLN A 6 53.43 46.12 -46.87
C GLN A 6 54.42 45.30 -46.02
N PRO A 7 54.45 45.46 -44.69
CA PRO A 7 55.29 44.66 -43.82
C PRO A 7 54.68 43.27 -43.60
N ASP A 8 55.41 42.22 -43.98
CA ASP A 8 55.06 40.84 -43.68
C ASP A 8 55.11 40.58 -42.16
N ARG A 9 53.92 40.45 -41.55
CA ARG A 9 53.82 39.96 -40.17
C ARG A 9 54.06 38.45 -40.18
N PRO A 10 55.04 37.92 -39.42
CA PRO A 10 55.25 36.48 -39.33
C PRO A 10 54.06 35.86 -38.59
N ARG A 11 53.16 35.24 -39.35
CA ARG A 11 52.06 34.44 -38.82
C ARG A 11 52.64 33.17 -38.23
N LYS A 12 52.97 33.18 -36.93
CA LYS A 12 53.49 32.01 -36.21
C LYS A 12 52.50 30.85 -36.38
N SER A 13 52.91 29.88 -37.19
CA SER A 13 52.16 28.66 -37.48
C SER A 13 52.21 27.75 -36.26
N LEU A 14 51.12 27.74 -35.49
CA LEU A 14 50.90 26.84 -34.36
C LEU A 14 50.71 25.37 -34.80
N LEU A 15 50.80 25.07 -36.09
CA LEU A 15 50.32 23.84 -36.73
C LEU A 15 51.43 22.92 -37.27
N LYS A 16 52.72 23.16 -36.98
CA LYS A 16 53.83 22.40 -37.60
C LYS A 16 54.47 21.32 -36.72
N ASN A 17 53.98 21.12 -35.49
CA ASN A 17 54.55 20.14 -34.55
C ASN A 17 53.59 18.94 -34.35
N PRO A 18 53.96 17.70 -34.76
CA PRO A 18 53.09 16.53 -34.67
C PRO A 18 52.71 16.16 -33.23
N SER A 19 53.53 16.56 -32.24
CA SER A 19 53.27 16.37 -30.81
C SER A 19 52.12 17.22 -30.28
N PHE A 20 51.81 18.37 -30.90
CA PHE A 20 50.68 19.21 -30.50
C PHE A 20 49.34 18.57 -30.88
N TYR A 21 49.26 17.96 -32.06
CA TYR A 21 48.05 17.25 -32.50
C TYR A 21 47.73 16.04 -31.61
N SER A 22 48.75 15.25 -31.26
CA SER A 22 48.58 14.13 -30.32
C SER A 22 48.04 14.61 -28.97
N ARG A 23 48.61 15.68 -28.40
CA ARG A 23 48.13 16.29 -27.16
C ARG A 23 46.68 16.78 -27.26
N ILE A 24 46.30 17.40 -28.38
CA ILE A 24 44.92 17.87 -28.61
C ILE A 24 43.93 16.71 -28.65
N VAL A 25 44.24 15.62 -29.36
CA VAL A 25 43.36 14.44 -29.43
C VAL A 25 43.19 13.81 -28.05
N PHE A 26 44.25 13.71 -27.25
CA PHE A 26 44.18 13.22 -25.87
C PHE A 26 43.31 14.10 -24.97
N VAL A 27 43.42 15.42 -25.09
CA VAL A 27 42.60 16.36 -24.30
C VAL A 27 41.13 16.24 -24.69
N ILE A 28 40.82 16.13 -25.99
CA ILE A 28 39.45 15.93 -26.47
C ILE A 28 38.90 14.59 -25.95
N ALA A 29 39.66 13.51 -26.07
CA ALA A 29 39.27 12.19 -25.57
C ALA A 29 39.01 12.24 -24.05
N ALA A 30 39.90 12.84 -23.26
CA ALA A 30 39.72 13.02 -21.83
C ALA A 30 38.47 13.84 -21.50
N PHE A 31 38.22 14.94 -22.23
CA PHE A 31 37.04 15.77 -22.05
C PHE A 31 35.74 15.02 -22.35
N THR A 32 35.71 14.21 -23.41
CA THR A 32 34.54 13.37 -23.73
C THR A 32 34.27 12.33 -22.64
N VAL A 33 35.31 11.68 -22.10
CA VAL A 33 35.16 10.72 -21.00
C VAL A 33 34.69 11.40 -19.73
N ILE A 34 35.26 12.56 -19.38
CA ILE A 34 34.84 13.36 -18.23
C ILE A 34 33.38 13.81 -18.38
N TRP A 35 32.98 14.27 -19.57
CA TRP A 35 31.59 14.65 -19.86
C TRP A 35 30.62 13.47 -19.69
N ILE A 36 30.99 12.27 -20.18
CA ILE A 36 30.17 11.06 -20.03
C ILE A 36 30.09 10.63 -18.56
N LEU A 37 31.19 10.68 -17.82
CA LEU A 37 31.21 10.35 -16.39
C LEU A 37 30.44 11.37 -15.56
N PHE A 38 30.56 12.66 -15.87
CA PHE A 38 29.78 13.72 -15.23
C PHE A 38 28.29 13.56 -15.55
N SER A 39 27.96 13.28 -16.81
CA SER A 39 26.58 13.00 -17.26
C SER A 39 26.00 11.78 -16.54
N ARG A 40 26.75 10.67 -16.44
CA ARG A 40 26.32 9.46 -15.73
C ARG A 40 26.24 9.66 -14.23
N TRP A 41 27.21 10.34 -13.62
CA TRP A 41 27.21 10.67 -12.20
C TRP A 41 25.98 11.51 -11.84
N TRP A 42 25.62 12.45 -12.71
CA TRP A 42 24.44 13.28 -12.55
C TRP A 42 23.14 12.51 -12.79
N GLN A 43 23.09 11.63 -13.80
CA GLN A 43 21.92 10.79 -14.10
C GLN A 43 21.65 9.74 -13.01
N ASN A 44 22.70 9.11 -12.45
CA ASN A 44 22.57 8.04 -11.46
C ASN A 44 21.89 8.51 -10.17
N ARG A 45 22.06 9.78 -9.81
CA ARG A 45 21.45 10.38 -8.60
C ARG A 45 19.92 10.40 -8.64
N SER A 46 19.29 10.35 -9.82
CA SER A 46 17.82 10.43 -9.97
C SER A 46 17.07 9.12 -9.70
N PHE A 47 17.73 7.97 -9.80
CA PHE A 47 17.10 6.66 -9.63
C PHE A 47 16.86 6.31 -8.16
N GLU A 48 17.77 6.70 -7.27
CA GLU A 48 17.62 6.45 -5.83
C GLU A 48 16.38 7.15 -5.26
N TYR A 49 16.11 8.40 -5.68
CA TYR A 49 14.93 9.13 -5.23
C TYR A 49 13.64 8.47 -5.72
N ARG A 50 13.57 8.13 -7.01
CA ARG A 50 12.40 7.45 -7.58
C ARG A 50 12.18 6.06 -6.97
N ALA A 51 13.25 5.32 -6.71
CA ALA A 51 13.18 4.01 -6.05
C ALA A 51 12.67 4.15 -4.61
N LYS A 52 13.12 5.17 -3.86
CA LYS A 52 12.62 5.45 -2.50
C LYS A 52 11.16 5.89 -2.51
N GLU A 53 10.77 6.76 -3.43
CA GLU A 53 9.37 7.19 -3.60
C GLU A 53 8.47 6.02 -3.98
N ALA A 54 8.89 5.19 -4.93
CA ALA A 54 8.16 3.99 -5.34
C ALA A 54 8.06 2.96 -4.20
N ALA A 55 9.13 2.75 -3.44
CA ALA A 55 9.11 1.87 -2.26
C ALA A 55 8.16 2.40 -1.18
N ALA A 56 8.20 3.72 -0.90
CA ALA A 56 7.28 4.34 0.05
C ALA A 56 5.82 4.30 -0.43
N ALA A 57 5.57 4.47 -1.72
CA ALA A 57 4.23 4.34 -2.31
C ALA A 57 3.72 2.90 -2.22
N LYS A 58 4.57 1.90 -2.52
CA LYS A 58 4.24 0.49 -2.38
C LYS A 58 3.92 0.14 -0.94
N GLN A 59 4.76 0.54 0.01
CA GLN A 59 4.52 0.29 1.42
C GLN A 59 3.19 0.89 1.90
N ARG A 60 2.88 2.13 1.52
CA ARG A 60 1.58 2.74 1.83
C ARG A 60 0.39 1.98 1.22
N ALA A 61 0.55 1.40 0.03
CA ALA A 61 -0.48 0.59 -0.60
C ALA A 61 -0.68 -0.73 0.16
N ASP A 62 0.41 -1.40 0.52
CA ASP A 62 0.40 -2.65 1.30
C ASP A 62 -0.21 -2.42 2.70
N ASP A 63 0.16 -1.32 3.38
CA ASP A 63 -0.42 -0.93 4.67
C ASP A 63 -1.93 -0.70 4.56
N ARG A 64 -2.39 -0.01 3.50
CA ARG A 64 -3.83 0.20 3.25
C ARG A 64 -4.56 -1.11 2.98
N ALA A 65 -3.99 -1.98 2.16
CA ALA A 65 -4.59 -3.29 1.87
C ALA A 65 -4.70 -4.14 3.14
N THR A 66 -3.69 -4.09 4.01
CA THR A 66 -3.70 -4.79 5.30
C THR A 66 -4.81 -4.26 6.22
N LEU A 67 -4.98 -2.93 6.29
CA LEU A 67 -6.08 -2.33 7.06
C LEU A 67 -7.45 -2.76 6.51
N GLU A 68 -7.62 -2.76 5.19
CA GLU A 68 -8.87 -3.19 4.54
C GLU A 68 -9.19 -4.67 4.86
N GLN A 69 -8.20 -5.55 4.81
CA GLN A 69 -8.36 -6.96 5.19
C GLN A 69 -8.75 -7.16 6.66
N LEU A 70 -8.30 -6.28 7.56
CA LEU A 70 -8.68 -6.30 8.98
C LEU A 70 -10.05 -5.64 9.27
N GLY A 71 -10.82 -5.29 8.23
CA GLY A 71 -12.15 -4.68 8.37
C GLY A 71 -12.15 -3.15 8.26
N GLY A 72 -11.04 -2.55 7.85
CA GLY A 72 -10.90 -1.12 7.57
C GLY A 72 -11.16 -0.25 8.79
N LYS A 73 -11.66 0.97 8.55
CA LYS A 73 -12.08 1.93 9.59
C LYS A 73 -13.58 1.88 9.87
N GLU A 74 -14.32 1.06 9.14
CA GLU A 74 -15.77 1.05 9.17
C GLU A 74 -16.27 -0.01 10.15
N LEU A 75 -17.35 0.30 10.85
CA LEU A 75 -18.10 -0.67 11.63
C LEU A 75 -18.68 -1.72 10.69
N ALA A 76 -18.32 -3.00 10.86
CA ALA A 76 -18.77 -4.07 9.98
C ALA A 76 -19.00 -5.39 10.73
N ILE A 77 -20.04 -6.12 10.31
CA ILE A 77 -20.24 -7.52 10.67
C ILE A 77 -19.58 -8.35 9.57
N GLN A 78 -18.45 -8.97 9.86
CA GLN A 78 -17.67 -9.73 8.90
C GLN A 78 -18.27 -11.11 8.64
N THR A 79 -18.72 -11.79 9.70
CA THR A 79 -19.37 -13.09 9.62
C THR A 79 -20.50 -13.17 10.64
N PHE A 80 -21.59 -13.83 10.26
CA PHE A 80 -22.68 -14.17 11.18
C PHE A 80 -23.42 -15.40 10.67
N TYR A 81 -23.22 -16.55 11.32
CA TYR A 81 -23.77 -17.83 10.89
C TYR A 81 -23.97 -18.79 12.06
N ALA A 82 -24.80 -19.81 11.86
CA ALA A 82 -25.11 -20.83 12.86
C ALA A 82 -24.78 -22.22 12.31
N THR A 83 -24.13 -23.03 13.11
CA THR A 83 -23.78 -24.42 12.76
C THR A 83 -24.14 -25.35 13.92
N PRO A 84 -25.01 -26.36 13.70
CA PRO A 84 -25.82 -26.61 12.50
C PRO A 84 -27.02 -25.64 12.37
N GLY A 85 -27.36 -25.18 11.17
CA GLY A 85 -28.48 -24.24 10.94
C GLY A 85 -29.89 -24.82 11.18
N LYS A 86 -30.00 -26.14 11.36
CA LYS A 86 -31.24 -26.85 11.67
C LYS A 86 -31.00 -27.84 12.79
N ILE A 87 -31.81 -27.77 13.84
CA ILE A 87 -31.67 -28.62 15.03
C ILE A 87 -33.01 -29.21 15.44
N ARG A 88 -32.98 -30.27 16.26
CA ARG A 88 -34.17 -30.75 16.96
C ARG A 88 -34.36 -29.97 18.27
N ARG A 89 -35.59 -29.94 18.78
CA ARG A 89 -35.87 -29.36 20.11
C ARG A 89 -34.93 -29.93 21.17
N GLY A 90 -34.33 -29.05 21.96
CA GLY A 90 -33.41 -29.41 23.05
C GLY A 90 -31.96 -29.66 22.63
N GLN A 91 -31.63 -29.59 21.33
CA GLN A 91 -30.24 -29.60 20.89
C GLN A 91 -29.63 -28.19 20.95
N SER A 92 -28.31 -28.14 21.11
CA SER A 92 -27.55 -26.90 21.01
C SER A 92 -27.10 -26.63 19.58
N VAL A 93 -26.92 -25.35 19.28
CA VAL A 93 -26.33 -24.83 18.04
C VAL A 93 -25.24 -23.83 18.40
N GLN A 94 -24.15 -23.81 17.63
CA GLN A 94 -23.14 -22.78 17.74
C GLN A 94 -23.48 -21.62 16.82
N LEU A 95 -23.68 -20.45 17.39
CA LEU A 95 -23.84 -19.20 16.67
C LEU A 95 -22.50 -18.47 16.65
N CYS A 96 -21.87 -18.40 15.49
CA CYS A 96 -20.57 -17.78 15.30
C CYS A 96 -20.72 -16.42 14.62
N TYR A 97 -20.01 -15.43 15.16
CA TYR A 97 -19.97 -14.09 14.61
C TYR A 97 -18.55 -13.52 14.63
N GLY A 98 -18.31 -12.57 13.73
CA GLY A 98 -17.08 -11.81 13.63
C GLY A 98 -17.40 -10.36 13.30
N VAL A 99 -16.83 -9.42 14.06
CA VAL A 99 -17.12 -7.98 13.93
C VAL A 99 -15.82 -7.18 13.85
N ALA A 100 -15.82 -6.11 13.07
CA ALA A 100 -14.71 -5.15 12.96
C ALA A 100 -15.14 -3.79 13.50
N ASN A 101 -14.22 -3.10 14.19
CA ASN A 101 -14.40 -1.73 14.72
C ASN A 101 -15.63 -1.54 15.62
N ALA A 102 -16.13 -2.62 16.23
CA ALA A 102 -17.25 -2.57 17.17
C ALA A 102 -16.74 -2.35 18.60
N LYS A 103 -17.35 -1.40 19.31
CA LYS A 103 -17.13 -1.18 20.75
C LYS A 103 -18.08 -2.01 21.60
N THR A 104 -19.31 -2.17 21.11
CA THR A 104 -20.34 -2.95 21.79
C THR A 104 -20.99 -3.91 20.80
N VAL A 105 -21.34 -5.09 21.31
CA VAL A 105 -22.09 -6.12 20.57
C VAL A 105 -23.26 -6.53 21.45
N LYS A 106 -24.43 -6.65 20.84
CA LYS A 106 -25.64 -7.21 21.44
C LYS A 106 -26.13 -8.32 20.55
N LEU A 107 -26.56 -9.42 21.16
CA LEU A 107 -27.08 -10.58 20.46
C LEU A 107 -28.41 -10.95 21.10
N GLU A 108 -29.49 -10.77 20.36
CA GLU A 108 -30.85 -11.04 20.85
C GLU A 108 -31.42 -12.27 20.14
N PRO A 109 -32.20 -13.14 20.81
CA PRO A 109 -32.70 -13.05 22.19
C PRO A 109 -31.75 -13.62 23.27
N GLN A 110 -30.44 -13.65 23.04
CA GLN A 110 -29.50 -14.22 23.99
C GLN A 110 -29.32 -13.31 25.22
N SER A 111 -29.49 -13.88 26.42
CA SER A 111 -29.32 -13.14 27.69
C SER A 111 -27.86 -12.95 28.09
N ASN A 112 -26.97 -13.85 27.68
CA ASN A 112 -25.57 -13.81 28.07
C ASN A 112 -24.84 -12.65 27.37
N PRO A 113 -24.03 -11.87 28.10
CA PRO A 113 -23.27 -10.77 27.53
C PRO A 113 -22.27 -11.29 26.49
N VAL A 114 -22.24 -10.61 25.36
CA VAL A 114 -21.30 -10.85 24.26
C VAL A 114 -20.37 -9.66 24.09
N TRP A 115 -19.18 -9.94 23.58
CA TRP A 115 -18.10 -8.96 23.41
C TRP A 115 -17.71 -8.89 21.92
N PRO A 116 -17.21 -7.74 21.44
CA PRO A 116 -16.60 -7.63 20.13
C PRO A 116 -15.45 -8.65 19.97
N SER A 117 -15.44 -9.38 18.86
CA SER A 117 -14.37 -10.31 18.48
C SER A 117 -14.35 -10.49 16.97
N TYR A 118 -13.18 -10.75 16.40
CA TYR A 118 -13.03 -11.15 14.99
C TYR A 118 -13.63 -12.53 14.71
N THR A 119 -13.63 -13.42 15.70
CA THR A 119 -14.28 -14.73 15.62
C THR A 119 -14.68 -15.16 17.02
N ARG A 120 -15.97 -15.32 17.26
CA ARG A 120 -16.50 -15.89 18.50
C ARG A 120 -17.74 -16.70 18.23
N CYS A 121 -17.80 -17.88 18.84
CA CYS A 121 -18.97 -18.74 18.81
C CYS A 121 -19.63 -18.75 20.18
N VAL A 122 -20.95 -18.69 20.19
CA VAL A 122 -21.77 -18.82 21.40
C VAL A 122 -22.71 -20.00 21.21
N GLU A 123 -22.77 -20.86 22.22
CA GLU A 123 -23.69 -21.98 22.23
C GLU A 123 -25.07 -21.51 22.68
N VAL A 124 -26.10 -21.82 21.89
CA VAL A 124 -27.49 -21.49 22.18
C VAL A 124 -28.38 -22.70 21.96
N THR A 125 -29.46 -22.80 22.75
CA THR A 125 -30.36 -23.98 22.75
C THR A 125 -31.80 -23.53 22.53
N PRO A 126 -32.17 -23.11 21.30
CA PRO A 126 -33.52 -22.59 21.04
C PRO A 126 -34.56 -23.72 21.09
N ALA A 127 -35.67 -23.49 21.81
CA ALA A 127 -36.78 -24.45 21.90
C ALA A 127 -37.71 -24.43 20.68
N LYS A 128 -37.69 -23.35 19.89
CA LYS A 128 -38.49 -23.13 18.68
C LYS A 128 -37.64 -22.38 17.65
N THR A 129 -38.05 -22.40 16.39
CA THR A 129 -37.41 -21.58 15.34
C THR A 129 -37.29 -20.15 15.82
N THR A 130 -36.05 -19.66 15.93
CA THR A 130 -35.72 -18.37 16.54
C THR A 130 -34.85 -17.57 15.60
N THR A 131 -35.21 -16.31 15.40
CA THR A 131 -34.37 -15.36 14.66
C THR A 131 -33.47 -14.65 15.66
N TYR A 132 -32.16 -14.81 15.46
CA TYR A 132 -31.13 -14.11 16.20
C TYR A 132 -30.74 -12.83 15.48
N THR A 133 -30.66 -11.73 16.20
CA THR A 133 -30.20 -10.45 15.66
C THR A 133 -28.93 -10.03 16.37
N LEU A 134 -27.86 -9.88 15.60
CA LEU A 134 -26.61 -9.31 16.05
C LEU A 134 -26.63 -7.81 15.77
N ALA A 135 -26.51 -6.98 16.80
CA ALA A 135 -26.39 -5.54 16.70
C ALA A 135 -25.03 -5.09 17.23
N ILE A 136 -24.34 -4.26 16.46
CA ILE A 136 -23.03 -3.72 16.80
C ILE A 136 -23.07 -2.20 16.82
N ALA A 137 -22.31 -1.60 17.73
CA ALA A 137 -22.11 -0.15 17.77
C ALA A 137 -20.65 0.21 18.00
N ASP A 138 -20.19 1.29 17.37
CA ASP A 138 -18.85 1.84 17.55
C ASP A 138 -18.81 2.94 18.63
N ALA A 139 -17.63 3.54 18.82
CA ALA A 139 -17.46 4.66 19.75
C ALA A 139 -18.04 5.98 19.23
N ALA A 140 -18.26 6.11 17.93
CA ALA A 140 -18.80 7.30 17.28
C ALA A 140 -20.34 7.33 17.26
N GLY A 141 -20.98 6.23 17.66
CA GLY A 141 -22.44 6.09 17.70
C GLY A 141 -23.05 5.46 16.44
N ASN A 142 -22.22 5.00 15.49
CA ASN A 142 -22.73 4.25 14.35
C ASN A 142 -23.21 2.87 14.82
N THR A 143 -24.25 2.36 14.17
CA THR A 143 -24.81 1.04 14.47
C THR A 143 -25.01 0.24 13.19
N LYS A 144 -24.82 -1.08 13.26
CA LYS A 144 -25.20 -2.03 12.21
C LYS A 144 -25.84 -3.26 12.84
N SER A 145 -26.73 -3.90 12.10
CA SER A 145 -27.38 -5.13 12.54
C SER A 145 -27.50 -6.16 11.43
N GLN A 146 -27.51 -7.43 11.80
CA GLN A 146 -27.74 -8.55 10.91
C GLN A 146 -28.57 -9.61 11.62
N SER A 147 -29.49 -10.24 10.88
CA SER A 147 -30.38 -11.27 11.41
C SER A 147 -30.09 -12.64 10.79
N LEU A 148 -30.25 -13.69 11.59
CA LEU A 148 -30.08 -15.08 11.21
C LEU A 148 -31.16 -15.94 11.85
N THR A 149 -31.86 -16.76 11.06
CA THR A 149 -32.90 -17.65 11.57
C THR A 149 -32.36 -19.07 11.77
N VAL A 150 -32.44 -19.57 13.01
CA VAL A 150 -32.17 -20.98 13.33
C VAL A 150 -33.49 -21.74 13.32
N THR A 151 -33.58 -22.78 12.49
CA THR A 151 -34.81 -23.59 12.37
C THR A 151 -34.78 -24.75 13.35
N VAL A 152 -35.85 -24.91 14.13
CA VAL A 152 -36.03 -26.05 15.04
C VAL A 152 -37.11 -26.96 14.47
N ARG A 153 -36.80 -28.25 14.31
CA ARG A 153 -37.70 -29.29 13.82
C ARG A 153 -38.11 -30.27 14.92
#